data_AF-R4MJ90-F1
#
_entry.id   AF-R4MJ90-F1
#
_cell.length_a   1.000
_cell.length_b   1.000
_cell.length_c   1.000
_cell.angle_alpha   90.00
_cell.angle_beta   90.00
_cell.angle_gamma   90.00
#
_symmetry.space_group_name_H-M   'P 1'
#
loop_
_entity.id
_entity.type
_entity.pdbx_description
1 polymer ?
#
loop_
_entity_poly.entity_id
_entity_poly.type
_entity_poly.pdbx_seq_one_letter_code
_entity_poly.pdbx_strand_id
1 'polypeptide(L)'
;MWHVATGDRRARIAPGIEELGPTLVETVRRHDTLPRIAQAVVVAATRNYGVPDNETDLLRSPRPRWPAKAADMQWSAQTRQLQ
;
A
#
# COMPACT_ATOMS: atom_id res chain seq x y z
N MET A 1 -13.50 29.55 1.21
CA MET A 1 -12.77 29.24 -0.04
C MET A 1 -11.93 28.00 0.25
N TRP A 2 -12.25 26.84 -0.35
CA TRP A 2 -11.45 25.63 -0.14
C TRP A 2 -10.20 25.70 -1.01
N HIS A 3 -9.02 25.49 -0.42
CA HIS A 3 -7.78 25.36 -1.19
C HIS A 3 -7.77 24.01 -1.89
N VAL A 4 -7.64 24.02 -3.22
CA VAL A 4 -7.42 22.79 -3.99
C VAL A 4 -6.00 22.29 -3.69
N ALA A 5 -5.87 21.01 -3.28
CA ALA A 5 -4.59 20.40 -2.96
C ALA A 5 -3.77 20.09 -4.24
N THR A 6 -3.21 21.11 -4.87
CA THR A 6 -2.35 21.00 -6.06
C THR A 6 -0.90 20.62 -5.74
N GLY A 7 -0.60 20.17 -4.52
CA GLY A 7 0.73 19.68 -4.10
C GLY A 7 0.93 18.16 -4.19
N ASP A 8 -0.14 17.36 -4.20
CA ASP A 8 -0.06 15.90 -4.02
C ASP A 8 0.87 15.13 -5.00
N ARG A 9 0.72 15.30 -6.32
CA ARG A 9 1.51 14.54 -7.33
C ARG A 9 3.03 14.68 -7.16
N ARG A 10 3.51 15.91 -6.94
CA ARG A 10 4.94 16.22 -6.84
C ARG A 10 5.54 15.67 -5.54
N ALA A 11 4.76 15.61 -4.47
CA ALA A 11 5.17 15.00 -3.21
C ALA A 11 5.27 13.45 -3.27
N ARG A 12 4.72 12.80 -4.31
CA ARG A 12 4.70 11.32 -4.45
C ARG A 12 5.75 10.76 -5.41
N ILE A 13 6.61 11.61 -5.98
CA ILE A 13 7.66 11.15 -6.91
C ILE A 13 8.78 10.50 -6.09
N ALA A 14 9.07 9.24 -6.42
CA ALA A 14 10.15 8.44 -5.82
C ALA A 14 11.06 7.87 -6.94
N PRO A 15 12.28 7.42 -6.62
CA PRO A 15 13.11 6.68 -7.57
C PRO A 15 12.36 5.49 -8.18
N GLY A 16 12.63 5.19 -9.45
CA GLY A 16 12.03 4.06 -10.14
C GLY A 16 12.49 2.71 -9.56
N ILE A 17 11.63 1.71 -9.62
CA ILE A 17 11.96 0.32 -9.29
C ILE A 17 12.17 -0.43 -10.60
N GLU A 18 13.38 -0.96 -10.81
CA GLU A 18 13.81 -1.60 -12.06
C GLU A 18 12.90 -2.77 -12.46
N GLU A 19 12.46 -3.60 -11.49
CA GLU A 19 11.56 -4.72 -11.71
C GLU A 19 10.26 -4.57 -10.91
N LEU A 20 9.56 -3.44 -11.07
CA LEU A 20 8.35 -3.14 -10.30
C LEU A 20 7.31 -4.28 -10.33
N GLY A 21 7.07 -4.88 -11.51
CA GLY A 21 6.08 -5.95 -11.67
C GLY A 21 6.37 -7.19 -10.80
N PRO A 22 7.50 -7.89 -11.04
CA PRO A 22 7.90 -9.04 -10.22
C PRO A 22 8.06 -8.70 -8.74
N THR A 23 8.65 -7.54 -8.42
CA THR A 23 8.86 -7.09 -7.03
C THR A 23 7.52 -6.94 -6.30
N LEU A 24 6.52 -6.36 -6.95
CA LEU A 24 5.20 -6.16 -6.37
C LEU A 24 4.47 -7.50 -6.18
N VAL A 25 4.51 -8.39 -7.18
CA VAL A 25 3.91 -9.74 -7.07
C VAL A 25 4.53 -10.51 -5.91
N GLU A 26 5.86 -10.50 -5.79
CA GLU A 26 6.55 -11.23 -4.72
C GLU A 26 6.25 -10.63 -3.34
N THR A 27 6.21 -9.31 -3.24
CA THR A 27 5.87 -8.61 -1.98
C THR A 27 4.47 -8.96 -1.52
N VAL A 28 3.49 -8.95 -2.43
CA VAL A 28 2.10 -9.33 -2.13
C VAL A 28 2.02 -10.81 -1.78
N ARG A 29 2.73 -11.69 -2.49
CA ARG A 29 2.76 -13.14 -2.24
C ARG A 29 3.24 -13.49 -0.83
N ARG A 30 4.26 -12.79 -0.31
CA ARG A 30 4.83 -13.03 1.03
C ARG A 30 4.00 -12.46 2.17
N HIS A 31 2.98 -11.65 1.88
CA HIS A 31 2.24 -10.92 2.89
C HIS A 31 0.91 -11.62 3.21
N ASP A 32 0.99 -12.66 4.06
CA ASP A 32 -0.13 -13.58 4.36
C ASP A 32 -1.37 -12.91 4.97
N THR A 33 -1.23 -11.69 5.52
CA THR A 33 -2.36 -10.93 6.08
C THR A 33 -3.12 -10.10 5.04
N LEU A 34 -2.69 -10.11 3.77
CA LEU A 34 -3.44 -9.46 2.70
C LEU A 34 -4.67 -10.29 2.32
N PRO A 35 -5.79 -9.63 2.01
CA PRO A 35 -6.95 -10.34 1.49
C PRO A 35 -6.62 -10.97 0.15
N ARG A 36 -7.19 -12.15 -0.14
CA ARG A 36 -6.97 -12.91 -1.38
C ARG A 36 -7.16 -12.08 -2.66
N ILE A 37 -8.04 -11.08 -2.62
CA ILE A 37 -8.26 -10.15 -3.74
C ILE A 37 -6.98 -9.39 -4.14
N ALA A 38 -6.08 -9.09 -3.19
CA ALA A 38 -4.81 -8.43 -3.49
C ALA A 38 -3.92 -9.30 -4.39
N GLN A 39 -3.95 -10.63 -4.23
CA GLN A 39 -3.20 -11.57 -5.05
C GLN A 39 -3.72 -11.62 -6.49
N ALA A 40 -5.05 -11.60 -6.67
CA ALA A 40 -5.65 -11.58 -8.00
C ALA A 40 -5.35 -10.27 -8.74
N VAL A 41 -5.55 -9.14 -8.04
CA VAL A 41 -5.35 -7.82 -8.61
C VAL A 41 -3.89 -7.54 -8.96
N VAL A 42 -2.93 -7.97 -8.13
CA VAL A 42 -1.50 -7.71 -8.42
C VAL A 42 -1.05 -8.39 -9.71
N VAL A 43 -1.48 -9.62 -9.98
CA VAL A 43 -1.11 -10.33 -11.21
C VAL A 43 -1.72 -9.66 -12.44
N ALA A 44 -2.99 -9.27 -12.37
CA ALA A 44 -3.67 -8.58 -13.47
C ALA A 44 -3.08 -7.18 -13.74
N ALA A 45 -2.82 -6.41 -12.68
CA ALA A 45 -2.28 -5.06 -12.76
C ALA A 45 -0.85 -5.04 -13.32
N THR A 46 0.02 -5.95 -12.85
CA THR A 46 1.41 -6.05 -13.34
C THR A 46 1.52 -6.53 -14.78
N ARG A 47 0.47 -7.18 -15.32
CA ARG A 47 0.38 -7.57 -16.73
C ARG A 47 -0.42 -6.60 -17.60
N ASN A 48 -0.95 -5.52 -17.01
CA ASN A 48 -1.78 -4.53 -17.69
C ASN A 48 -3.02 -5.12 -18.39
N TYR A 49 -3.64 -6.16 -17.80
CA TYR A 49 -4.81 -6.84 -18.36
C TYR A 49 -6.16 -6.20 -18.00
N GLY A 50 -6.14 -5.19 -17.13
CA GLY A 50 -7.35 -4.65 -16.52
C GLY A 50 -7.82 -5.51 -15.34
N VAL A 51 -8.60 -4.90 -14.46
CA VAL A 51 -9.14 -5.53 -13.24
C VAL A 51 -10.65 -5.26 -13.23
N PRO A 52 -11.50 -6.28 -13.07
CA PRO A 52 -12.94 -6.08 -12.99
C PRO A 52 -13.34 -5.09 -11.88
N ASP A 53 -14.42 -4.34 -12.10
CA ASP A 53 -14.88 -3.31 -11.15
C ASP A 53 -15.21 -3.90 -9.78
N ASN A 54 -15.84 -5.08 -9.73
CA ASN A 54 -16.15 -5.77 -8.48
C ASN A 54 -14.89 -6.17 -7.69
N GLU A 55 -13.78 -6.49 -8.37
CA GLU A 55 -12.50 -6.79 -7.72
C GLU A 55 -11.83 -5.51 -7.19
N THR A 56 -11.95 -4.43 -7.96
CA THR A 56 -11.48 -3.09 -7.57
C THR A 56 -12.22 -2.59 -6.33
N ASP A 57 -13.53 -2.79 -6.25
CA ASP A 57 -14.36 -2.41 -5.11
C ASP A 57 -13.99 -3.20 -3.85
N LEU A 58 -13.80 -4.52 -3.99
CA LEU A 58 -13.34 -5.37 -2.90
C LEU A 58 -11.95 -4.98 -2.38
N LEU A 59 -11.05 -4.54 -3.26
CA LEU A 59 -9.73 -4.03 -2.87
C LEU A 59 -9.80 -2.67 -2.16
N ARG A 60 -10.75 -1.81 -2.53
CA ARG A 60 -10.97 -0.47 -1.94
C ARG A 60 -11.71 -0.51 -0.61
N SER A 61 -12.31 -1.65 -0.25
CA SER A 61 -13.01 -1.83 1.03
C SER A 61 -12.13 -1.33 2.20
N PRO A 62 -12.67 -0.51 3.11
CA PRO A 62 -11.86 0.21 4.09
C PRO A 62 -11.07 -0.77 4.97
N ARG A 63 -9.74 -0.69 4.89
CA ARG A 63 -8.87 -1.24 5.93
C ARG A 63 -9.17 -0.55 7.27
N PRO A 64 -9.00 -1.23 8.41
CA PRO A 64 -9.01 -0.54 9.69
C PRO A 64 -8.01 0.61 9.62
N ARG A 65 -8.49 1.82 9.91
CA ARG A 65 -7.65 3.02 10.01
C ARG A 65 -6.57 2.72 11.04
N TRP A 66 -5.33 2.57 10.58
CA TRP A 66 -4.19 2.51 11.48
C TRP A 66 -4.27 3.72 12.42
N PRO A 67 -4.31 3.52 13.75
CA PRO A 67 -4.55 4.62 14.67
C PRO A 67 -3.40 5.61 14.56
N ALA A 68 -3.70 6.91 14.61
CA ALA A 68 -2.72 7.99 14.48
C ALA A 68 -1.49 7.84 15.40
N LYS A 69 -1.65 7.11 16.52
CA LYS A 69 -0.63 6.86 17.53
C LYS A 69 0.32 5.70 17.25
N ALA A 70 0.12 4.93 16.18
CA ALA A 70 0.93 3.75 15.96
C ALA A 70 2.32 4.05 15.34
N ALA A 71 2.57 5.28 14.90
CA ALA A 71 3.93 5.79 14.69
C ALA A 71 4.68 5.98 16.03
N ASP A 72 3.98 6.37 17.10
CA ASP A 72 4.58 6.56 18.43
C ASP A 72 4.91 5.23 19.14
N MET A 73 4.14 4.16 18.85
CA MET A 73 4.37 2.85 19.45
C MET A 73 5.72 2.24 19.03
N GLN A 74 6.08 2.35 17.75
CA GLN A 74 7.33 1.78 17.23
C GLN A 74 8.57 2.51 17.79
N TRP A 75 8.48 3.82 18.00
CA TRP A 75 9.52 4.62 18.64
C TRP A 75 9.69 4.29 20.14
N SER A 76 8.58 4.07 20.85
CA SER A 76 8.61 3.72 22.28
C SER A 76 9.17 2.32 22.57
N ALA A 77 9.01 1.37 21.64
CA ALA A 77 9.55 0.02 21.78
C ALA A 77 11.08 -0.02 21.56
N GLN A 78 11.60 0.75 20.61
CA GLN A 78 13.05 0.88 20.37
C GLN A 78 13.76 1.65 21.49
N THR A 79 13.12 2.66 22.07
CA THR A 79 13.71 3.45 23.16
C THR A 79 13.73 2.70 24.51
N ARG A 80 12.89 1.67 24.69
CA ARG A 80 12.89 0.83 25.90
C ARG A 80 13.95 -0.26 25.92
N GLN A 81 14.54 -0.61 24.77
CA GLN A 81 15.63 -1.59 24.69
C GLN A 81 17.03 -0.95 24.87
N LEU A 82 17.09 0.37 25.04
CA LEU A 82 18.33 1.14 25.23
C LEU A 82 18.47 1.71 26.65
N GLN A 83 17.69 1.22 27.62
CA GLN A 83 17.79 1.54 29.05
C GLN A 83 18.02 0.29 29.88
#